data_AF-A0AAE1HF97-F1
#
_entry.id   AF-A0AAE1HF97-F1
#
_cell.length_a   1.000
_cell.length_b   1.000
_cell.length_c   1.000
_cell.angle_alpha   90.00
_cell.angle_beta   90.00
_cell.angle_gamma   90.00
#
_symmetry.space_group_name_H-M   'P 1'
#
loop_
_entity.id
_entity.type
_entity.pdbx_description
1 polymer ?
#
loop_
_entity_poly.entity_id
_entity_poly.type
_entity_poly.pdbx_seq_one_letter_code
_entity_poly.pdbx_strand_id
1 'polypeptide(L)'
;MAPKCDICFHKFDLELHRPKCLPCGHTLCKECLQNPALDKKCPTCRKELSADPADHPDNIFVIQMVEVDDEDDAGPPLKKIKTEEETKLQPLVRGVEAGRKVVEKLQQVVPVAVEALNRLLESSAAQLRQLEEGLGELEQTGADVTEEHLQMAAQTEDAARLLAVSKFSVVAEEEDEVSGESWRASLQLQPVEHVLFPVLLQLRANGQLAKVDDYTDPSPSSAYVGPPGTDVLKIRHKHDLDYDGHLMVNAILQDEQRWKHARCLRHVHGVGAEKLLRIIGPQLEELESLGQVSASFMQAVEKMKSLKRLVVSCDPDEGGYPDLPLQLEELAVDFVKEEQLRCIPRMPHLRSLAVTNYTGTDMWFPPARHGRLAWLKVGMKRDQETTMLSLVNAYGSSLQELQIVCAVSEAEKESDDDDDDNDVAVNSGREPYFPDLDVDLAACDLPRLRRLVLVRSSAPGPCPEVDACLLQRRAFRKFFGTAVDVVCDACPISRV
;
A
#
# COMPACT_ATOMS: atom_id res chain seq x y z
N MET A 1 -23.42 18.48 50.80
CA MET A 1 -24.65 17.71 51.14
C MET A 1 -25.67 18.10 50.09
N ALA A 2 -25.86 17.26 49.08
CA ALA A 2 -26.55 17.64 47.84
C ALA A 2 -27.98 18.15 48.10
N PRO A 3 -28.39 19.26 47.47
CA PRO A 3 -29.72 19.82 47.65
C PRO A 3 -30.78 18.87 47.09
N LYS A 4 -31.90 18.74 47.81
CA LYS A 4 -32.99 17.82 47.48
C LYS A 4 -34.34 18.53 47.54
N CYS A 5 -35.32 18.00 46.82
CA CYS A 5 -36.67 18.52 46.85
C CYS A 5 -37.35 18.22 48.19
N ASP A 6 -37.96 19.21 48.82
CA ASP A 6 -38.62 19.04 50.13
C ASP A 6 -39.96 18.27 50.09
N ILE A 7 -40.40 17.83 48.89
CA ILE A 7 -41.68 17.13 48.69
C ILE A 7 -41.44 15.66 48.40
N CYS A 8 -40.66 15.33 47.36
CA CYS A 8 -40.32 13.94 47.04
C CYS A 8 -39.02 13.46 47.68
N PHE A 9 -38.23 14.35 48.30
CA PHE A 9 -36.92 14.07 48.92
C PHE A 9 -35.84 13.52 47.98
N HIS A 10 -36.08 13.47 46.67
CA HIS A 10 -35.06 13.18 45.67
C HIS A 10 -34.09 14.34 45.52
N LYS A 11 -32.82 14.02 45.24
CA LYS A 11 -31.80 15.00 44.87
C LYS A 11 -32.24 15.71 43.60
N PHE A 12 -31.93 17.00 43.50
CA PHE A 12 -32.17 17.71 42.26
C PHE A 12 -31.22 17.21 41.17
N ASP A 13 -31.71 17.14 39.94
CA ASP A 13 -30.96 16.74 38.75
C ASP A 13 -31.35 17.63 37.56
N LEU A 14 -30.64 17.56 36.43
CA LEU A 14 -30.88 18.46 35.29
C LEU A 14 -32.07 18.04 34.41
N GLU A 15 -32.66 16.86 34.64
CA GLU A 15 -33.62 16.26 33.72
C GLU A 15 -35.03 16.16 34.32
N LEU A 16 -35.21 15.27 35.30
CA LEU A 16 -36.50 14.90 35.88
C LEU A 16 -36.78 15.70 37.15
N HIS A 17 -35.81 15.81 38.06
CA HIS A 17 -35.93 16.58 39.29
C HIS A 17 -35.33 17.98 39.17
N ARG A 18 -35.51 18.64 38.03
CA ARG A 18 -34.97 19.99 37.81
C ARG A 18 -35.59 21.02 38.76
N PRO A 19 -34.80 21.78 39.56
CA PRO A 19 -35.34 22.67 40.59
C PRO A 19 -35.95 23.93 39.96
N LYS A 20 -37.20 24.22 40.31
CA LYS A 20 -38.01 25.34 39.80
C LYS A 20 -38.30 26.36 40.90
N CYS A 21 -38.09 27.64 40.60
CA CYS A 21 -38.41 28.78 41.47
C CYS A 21 -39.90 29.13 41.35
N LEU A 22 -40.64 28.99 42.46
CA LEU A 22 -42.01 29.45 42.54
C LEU A 22 -42.06 30.99 42.72
N PRO A 23 -43.18 31.67 42.39
CA PRO A 23 -43.31 33.13 42.55
C PRO A 23 -43.22 33.60 44.00
N CYS A 24 -43.34 32.68 44.95
CA CYS A 24 -43.16 32.92 46.37
C CYS A 24 -41.71 32.80 46.86
N GLY A 25 -40.78 32.40 45.99
CA GLY A 25 -39.36 32.21 46.30
C GLY A 25 -38.96 30.79 46.73
N HIS A 26 -39.93 29.91 47.04
CA HIS A 26 -39.63 28.50 47.36
C HIS A 26 -39.28 27.70 46.10
N THR A 27 -38.48 26.65 46.28
CA THR A 27 -38.00 25.80 45.20
C THR A 27 -38.56 24.38 45.31
N LEU A 28 -39.07 23.84 44.20
CA LEU A 28 -39.55 22.47 44.09
C LEU A 28 -39.02 21.82 42.81
N CYS A 29 -38.94 20.49 42.74
CA CYS A 29 -38.57 19.85 41.49
C CYS A 29 -39.70 19.95 40.45
N LYS A 30 -39.32 19.95 39.17
CA LYS A 30 -40.23 20.02 38.02
C LYS A 30 -41.32 18.95 38.09
N GLU A 31 -40.95 17.71 38.39
CA GLU A 31 -41.91 16.61 38.50
C GLU A 31 -42.96 16.84 39.59
N CYS A 32 -42.56 17.27 40.79
CA CYS A 32 -43.50 17.59 41.86
C CYS A 32 -44.41 18.78 41.51
N LEU A 33 -43.88 19.75 40.77
CA LEU A 33 -44.65 20.91 40.34
C LEU A 33 -45.68 20.55 39.25
N GLN A 34 -45.37 19.56 38.41
CA GLN A 34 -46.25 19.03 37.38
C GLN A 34 -47.27 18.01 37.91
N ASN A 35 -47.15 17.60 39.18
CA ASN A 35 -48.10 16.67 39.78
C ASN A 35 -49.48 17.34 39.96
N PRO A 36 -50.55 16.79 39.36
CA PRO A 36 -51.90 17.36 39.46
C PRO A 36 -52.45 17.47 40.89
N ALA A 37 -51.91 16.70 41.83
CA ALA A 37 -52.29 16.73 43.25
C ALA A 37 -51.73 17.97 44.00
N LEU A 38 -50.78 18.69 43.41
CA LEU A 38 -50.28 19.94 43.95
C LEU A 38 -51.27 21.05 43.54
N ASP A 39 -52.28 21.32 44.38
CA ASP A 39 -53.46 22.20 44.16
C ASP A 39 -53.16 23.68 43.79
N LYS A 40 -52.30 23.92 42.79
CA LYS A 40 -51.77 25.21 42.32
C LYS A 40 -51.36 26.16 43.44
N LYS A 41 -50.89 25.61 44.57
CA LYS A 41 -50.43 26.37 45.74
C LYS A 41 -49.09 25.83 46.16
N CYS A 42 -48.19 26.73 46.56
CA CYS A 42 -46.92 26.34 47.14
C CYS A 42 -47.18 25.51 48.42
N PRO A 43 -46.64 24.28 48.54
CA PRO A 43 -46.86 23.43 49.70
C PRO A 43 -46.21 24.02 50.97
N THR A 44 -45.15 24.82 50.81
CA THR A 44 -44.40 25.42 51.93
C THR A 44 -45.11 26.64 52.52
N CYS A 45 -45.65 27.54 51.69
CA CYS A 45 -46.26 28.81 52.16
C CYS A 45 -47.70 29.06 51.71
N ARG A 46 -48.30 28.11 50.98
CA ARG A 46 -49.69 28.09 50.49
C ARG A 46 -50.08 29.24 49.54
N LYS A 47 -49.10 29.99 49.03
CA LYS A 47 -49.33 31.05 48.03
C LYS A 47 -49.70 30.43 46.67
N GLU A 48 -50.66 31.03 45.98
CA GLU A 48 -51.15 30.54 44.68
C GLU A 48 -50.10 30.67 43.57
N LEU A 49 -50.05 29.64 42.71
CA LEU A 49 -49.19 29.52 41.55
C LEU A 49 -50.05 29.81 40.32
N SER A 50 -49.84 30.98 39.73
CA SER A 50 -50.65 31.49 38.61
C SER A 50 -50.12 31.09 37.23
N ALA A 51 -48.93 30.49 37.15
CA ALA A 51 -48.30 30.06 35.91
C ALA A 51 -48.42 28.53 35.73
N ASP A 52 -48.26 28.07 34.49
CA ASP A 52 -48.15 26.63 34.19
C ASP A 52 -46.88 26.08 34.86
N PRO A 53 -46.93 24.89 35.48
CA PRO A 53 -45.76 24.17 35.99
C PRO A 53 -44.52 24.18 35.09
N ALA A 54 -44.68 24.16 33.75
CA ALA A 54 -43.58 24.20 32.80
C ALA A 54 -42.91 25.58 32.67
N ASP A 55 -43.65 26.65 32.96
CA ASP A 55 -43.24 28.05 32.73
C ASP A 55 -42.48 28.66 33.92
N HIS A 56 -42.37 27.92 35.04
CA HIS A 56 -41.60 28.38 36.18
C HIS A 56 -40.09 28.36 35.87
N PRO A 57 -39.38 29.46 36.19
CA PRO A 57 -37.96 29.57 35.92
C PRO A 57 -37.17 28.58 36.78
N ASP A 58 -36.04 28.11 36.25
CA ASP A 58 -35.12 27.25 36.99
C ASP A 58 -34.47 28.01 38.15
N ASN A 59 -34.24 27.33 39.28
CA ASN A 59 -33.38 27.84 40.32
C ASN A 59 -31.91 27.60 39.94
N ILE A 60 -31.35 28.53 39.16
CA ILE A 60 -30.00 28.44 38.61
C ILE A 60 -28.95 28.23 39.71
N PHE A 61 -29.15 28.79 40.91
CA PHE A 61 -28.22 28.60 42.03
C PHE A 61 -28.17 27.15 42.52
N VAL A 62 -29.33 26.48 42.59
CA VAL A 62 -29.39 25.07 43.00
C VAL A 62 -28.87 24.15 41.90
N ILE A 63 -29.13 24.50 40.63
CA ILE A 63 -28.58 23.79 39.46
C ILE A 63 -27.06 23.80 39.47
N GLN A 64 -26.45 24.98 39.69
CA GLN A 64 -25.00 25.11 39.78
C GLN A 64 -24.41 24.31 40.95
N MET A 65 -25.14 24.17 42.06
CA MET A 65 -24.68 23.34 43.18
C MET A 65 -24.74 21.84 42.89
N VAL A 66 -25.71 21.39 42.10
CA VAL A 66 -25.81 19.99 41.65
C VAL A 66 -24.69 19.67 40.65
N GLU A 67 -24.44 20.58 39.71
CA GLU A 67 -23.39 20.42 38.68
C GLU A 67 -21.97 20.35 39.26
N VAL A 68 -21.74 20.92 40.45
CA VAL A 68 -20.44 20.90 41.15
C VAL A 68 -20.27 19.65 42.03
N ASP A 69 -21.35 19.13 42.63
CA ASP A 69 -21.29 17.94 43.51
C ASP A 69 -21.04 16.63 42.72
N ASP A 70 -21.30 16.59 41.41
CA ASP A 70 -21.00 15.44 40.52
C ASP A 70 -19.50 15.36 40.13
N GLU A 71 -18.70 16.39 40.41
CA GLU A 71 -17.25 16.47 40.10
C GLU A 71 -16.33 16.26 41.32
N ASP A 72 -16.87 15.95 42.51
CA ASP A 72 -16.14 15.86 43.79
C ASP A 72 -15.85 14.42 44.29
N ASP A 73 -15.72 13.44 43.38
CA ASP A 73 -14.99 12.18 43.64
C ASP A 73 -13.76 12.07 42.70
N ALA A 74 -12.65 12.69 43.18
CA ALA A 74 -11.25 12.60 42.73
C ALA A 74 -10.64 13.73 41.85
N GLY A 75 -10.16 14.81 42.51
CA GLY A 75 -8.83 15.43 42.25
C GLY A 75 -8.77 16.95 41.90
N PRO A 76 -7.87 17.78 42.50
CA PRO A 76 -7.77 19.23 42.25
C PRO A 76 -6.61 19.62 41.29
N PRO A 77 -6.46 20.90 40.86
CA PRO A 77 -7.46 21.93 40.55
C PRO A 77 -7.20 22.55 39.14
N LEU A 78 -8.18 22.56 38.23
CA LEU A 78 -8.01 23.15 36.90
C LEU A 78 -8.87 24.40 36.62
N LYS A 79 -8.13 25.45 36.29
CA LYS A 79 -8.47 26.70 35.60
C LYS A 79 -9.77 26.65 34.76
N LYS A 80 -10.69 27.57 35.07
CA LYS A 80 -11.63 28.28 34.18
C LYS A 80 -12.01 27.51 32.90
N ILE A 81 -13.08 26.73 32.96
CA ILE A 81 -13.68 26.10 31.79
C ILE A 81 -14.50 27.14 31.02
N LYS A 82 -14.01 27.48 29.82
CA LYS A 82 -14.80 28.05 28.72
C LYS A 82 -15.68 26.95 28.15
N THR A 83 -16.93 27.29 27.89
CA THR A 83 -17.99 26.44 27.34
C THR A 83 -17.51 25.67 26.10
N GLU A 84 -17.64 24.34 26.10
CA GLU A 84 -17.26 23.42 25.02
C GLU A 84 -17.91 23.73 23.65
N GLU A 85 -19.03 24.45 23.63
CA GLU A 85 -19.69 24.90 22.39
C GLU A 85 -18.89 26.00 21.65
N GLU A 86 -18.20 26.90 22.35
CA GLU A 86 -17.35 27.91 21.69
C GLU A 86 -16.12 27.27 21.02
N THR A 87 -15.63 26.16 21.57
CA THR A 87 -14.44 25.47 21.07
C THR A 87 -14.71 24.72 19.77
N LYS A 88 -15.95 24.24 19.55
CA LYS A 88 -16.37 23.56 18.31
C LYS A 88 -16.88 24.52 17.22
N LEU A 89 -17.39 25.69 17.59
CA LEU A 89 -17.86 26.70 16.64
C LEU A 89 -16.73 27.46 15.93
N GLN A 90 -15.60 27.72 16.60
CA GLN A 90 -14.48 28.45 15.99
C GLN A 90 -13.83 27.74 14.78
N PRO A 91 -13.57 26.42 14.80
CA PRO A 91 -13.08 25.70 13.63
C PRO A 91 -14.04 25.76 12.44
N LEU A 92 -15.35 25.66 12.69
CA LEU A 92 -16.37 25.73 11.64
C LEU A 92 -16.44 27.12 11.00
N VAL A 93 -16.42 28.18 11.81
CA VAL A 93 -16.40 29.56 11.30
C VAL A 93 -15.16 29.81 10.44
N ARG A 94 -13.98 29.35 10.88
CA ARG A 94 -12.75 29.45 10.09
C ARG A 94 -12.81 28.63 8.80
N GLY A 95 -13.38 27.43 8.85
CA GLY A 95 -13.59 26.59 7.67
C GLY A 95 -14.51 27.24 6.64
N VAL A 96 -15.62 27.85 7.09
CA VAL A 96 -16.56 28.57 6.21
C VAL A 96 -15.89 29.80 5.58
N GLU A 97 -15.10 30.55 6.34
CA GLU A 97 -14.39 31.71 5.79
C GLU A 97 -13.30 31.31 4.78
N ALA A 98 -12.55 30.25 5.06
CA ALA A 98 -11.58 29.68 4.12
C ALA A 98 -12.27 29.20 2.83
N GLY A 99 -13.40 28.49 2.96
CA GLY A 99 -14.21 28.07 1.82
C GLY A 99 -14.70 29.24 0.98
N ARG A 100 -15.16 30.33 1.60
CA ARG A 100 -15.56 31.55 0.89
C ARG A 100 -14.42 32.17 0.09
N LYS A 101 -13.20 32.22 0.65
CA LYS A 101 -12.00 32.73 -0.03
C LYS A 101 -11.60 31.85 -1.22
N VAL A 102 -11.71 30.53 -1.09
CA VAL A 102 -11.48 29.59 -2.20
C VAL A 102 -12.47 29.86 -3.33
N VAL A 103 -13.76 29.98 -3.01
CA VAL A 103 -14.80 30.27 -4.02
C VAL A 103 -14.56 31.62 -4.70
N GLU A 104 -14.22 32.66 -3.95
CA GLU A 104 -13.89 33.97 -4.52
C GLU A 104 -12.68 33.90 -5.47
N LYS A 105 -11.64 33.16 -5.10
CA LYS A 105 -10.47 32.96 -5.96
C LYS A 105 -10.80 32.14 -7.21
N LEU A 106 -11.61 31.10 -7.09
CA LEU A 106 -12.08 30.34 -8.24
C LEU A 106 -12.94 31.20 -9.17
N GLN A 107 -13.80 32.06 -8.64
CA GLN A 107 -14.58 33.01 -9.45
C GLN A 107 -13.71 34.00 -10.23
N GLN A 108 -12.53 34.36 -9.69
CA GLN A 108 -11.56 35.22 -10.38
C GLN A 108 -10.75 34.46 -11.43
N VAL A 109 -10.31 33.24 -11.13
CA VAL A 109 -9.37 32.48 -11.97
C VAL A 109 -10.06 31.72 -13.11
N VAL A 110 -11.27 31.20 -12.88
CA VAL A 110 -11.99 30.39 -13.88
C VAL A 110 -12.24 31.16 -15.20
N PRO A 111 -12.73 32.41 -15.20
CA PRO A 111 -12.92 33.15 -16.45
C PRO A 111 -11.61 33.36 -17.24
N VAL A 112 -10.52 33.66 -16.53
CA VAL A 112 -9.19 33.85 -17.15
C VAL A 112 -8.67 32.55 -17.76
N ALA A 113 -8.85 31.43 -17.06
CA ALA A 113 -8.51 30.12 -17.58
C ALA A 113 -9.34 29.79 -18.83
N VAL A 114 -10.66 30.01 -18.81
CA VAL A 114 -11.54 29.78 -19.98
C VAL A 114 -11.12 30.64 -21.18
N GLU A 115 -10.75 31.91 -20.97
CA GLU A 115 -10.27 32.77 -22.04
C GLU A 115 -8.96 32.26 -22.64
N ALA A 116 -8.01 31.82 -21.81
CA ALA A 116 -6.76 31.22 -22.29
C ALA A 116 -7.01 29.94 -23.11
N LEU A 117 -7.96 29.09 -22.68
CA LEU A 117 -8.37 27.89 -23.42
C LEU A 117 -8.96 28.24 -24.79
N ASN A 118 -9.81 29.26 -24.86
CA ASN A 118 -10.39 29.70 -26.14
C ASN A 118 -9.32 30.22 -27.10
N ARG A 119 -8.34 31.00 -26.61
CA ARG A 119 -7.21 31.46 -27.43
C ARG A 119 -6.35 30.30 -27.93
N LEU A 120 -6.11 29.29 -27.09
CA LEU A 120 -5.38 28.08 -27.49
C LEU A 120 -6.12 27.35 -28.61
N LEU A 121 -7.44 27.18 -28.48
CA LEU A 121 -8.28 26.56 -29.50
C LEU A 121 -8.25 27.34 -30.82
N GLU A 122 -8.40 28.67 -30.77
CA GLU A 122 -8.35 29.53 -31.96
C GLU A 122 -6.99 29.45 -32.67
N SER A 123 -5.90 29.44 -31.90
CA SER A 123 -4.53 29.31 -32.42
C SER A 123 -4.33 27.96 -33.11
N SER A 124 -4.71 26.85 -32.46
CA SER A 124 -4.60 25.51 -33.07
C SER A 124 -5.48 25.38 -34.33
N ALA A 125 -6.67 25.98 -34.34
CA ALA A 125 -7.53 26.00 -35.52
C ALA A 125 -6.96 26.87 -36.67
N ALA A 126 -6.17 27.89 -36.37
CA ALA A 126 -5.46 28.68 -37.38
C ALA A 126 -4.26 27.92 -37.95
N GLN A 127 -3.48 27.24 -37.10
CA GLN A 127 -2.36 26.39 -37.51
C GLN A 127 -2.83 25.24 -38.41
N LEU A 128 -3.94 24.58 -38.06
CA LEU A 128 -4.52 23.52 -38.89
C LEU A 128 -4.90 24.05 -40.28
N ARG A 129 -5.55 25.22 -40.36
CA ARG A 129 -5.90 25.84 -41.65
C ARG A 129 -4.67 26.15 -42.50
N GLN A 130 -3.58 26.63 -41.89
CA GLN A 130 -2.33 26.87 -42.63
C GLN A 130 -1.71 25.57 -43.17
N LEU A 131 -1.73 24.49 -42.40
CA LEU A 131 -1.26 23.18 -42.86
C LEU A 131 -2.14 22.62 -44.00
N GLU A 132 -3.46 22.78 -43.90
CA GLU A 132 -4.40 22.37 -44.96
C GLU A 132 -4.23 23.19 -46.24
N GLU A 133 -4.02 24.51 -46.13
CA GLU A 133 -3.75 25.39 -47.27
C GLU A 133 -2.41 25.04 -47.95
N GLY A 134 -1.34 24.86 -47.17
CA GLY A 134 -0.04 24.46 -47.68
C GLY A 134 -0.06 23.10 -48.39
N LEU A 135 -0.82 22.13 -47.84
CA LEU A 135 -1.03 20.83 -48.48
C LEU A 135 -1.76 20.97 -49.83
N GLY A 136 -2.78 21.83 -49.90
CA GLY A 136 -3.50 22.11 -51.15
C GLY A 136 -2.62 22.76 -52.23
N GLU A 137 -1.72 23.67 -51.84
CA GLU A 137 -0.76 24.28 -52.76
C GLU A 137 0.26 23.27 -53.30
N LEU A 138 0.74 22.36 -52.44
CA LEU A 138 1.63 21.26 -52.80
C LEU A 138 1.01 20.33 -53.85
N GLU A 139 -0.26 19.96 -53.66
CA GLU A 139 -1.00 19.10 -54.59
C GLU A 139 -1.25 19.76 -55.96
N GLN A 140 -1.39 21.10 -55.99
CA GLN A 140 -1.67 21.84 -57.23
C GLN A 140 -0.43 22.26 -58.01
N THR A 141 0.66 22.60 -57.32
CA THR A 141 1.85 23.21 -57.94
C THR A 141 3.07 22.28 -57.96
N GLY A 142 3.05 21.17 -57.21
CA GLY A 142 4.21 20.31 -57.03
C GLY A 142 5.39 21.03 -56.38
N ALA A 143 5.11 22.08 -55.59
CA ALA A 143 6.10 22.81 -54.82
C ALA A 143 6.82 21.89 -53.81
N ASP A 144 7.93 22.36 -53.25
CA ASP A 144 8.65 21.62 -52.20
C ASP A 144 8.06 21.97 -50.83
N VAL A 145 7.98 20.98 -49.93
CA VAL A 145 7.47 21.19 -48.57
C VAL A 145 8.47 22.04 -47.79
N THR A 146 8.02 23.16 -47.22
CA THR A 146 8.89 24.00 -46.39
C THR A 146 9.14 23.35 -45.02
N GLU A 147 10.33 23.59 -44.48
CA GLU A 147 10.70 23.11 -43.13
C GLU A 147 9.73 23.61 -42.05
N GLU A 148 9.18 24.82 -42.22
CA GLU A 148 8.18 25.40 -41.32
C GLU A 148 6.87 24.59 -41.30
N HIS A 149 6.40 24.11 -42.45
CA HIS A 149 5.22 23.25 -42.52
C HIS A 149 5.48 21.88 -41.89
N LEU A 150 6.68 21.30 -42.08
CA LEU A 150 7.06 20.03 -41.46
C LEU A 150 7.13 20.16 -39.92
N GLN A 151 7.72 21.25 -39.42
CA GLN A 151 7.81 21.51 -37.99
C GLN A 151 6.43 21.73 -37.36
N MET A 152 5.56 22.50 -38.03
CA MET A 152 4.19 22.74 -37.57
C MET A 152 3.33 21.45 -37.58
N ALA A 153 3.50 20.60 -38.59
CA ALA A 153 2.85 19.29 -38.66
C ALA A 153 3.31 18.37 -37.51
N ALA A 154 4.62 18.29 -37.25
CA ALA A 154 5.17 17.49 -36.16
C ALA A 154 4.67 17.95 -34.78
N GLN A 155 4.61 19.27 -34.54
CA GLN A 155 4.05 19.84 -33.31
C GLN A 155 2.57 19.47 -33.12
N THR A 156 1.79 19.54 -34.20
CA THR A 156 0.37 19.20 -34.22
C THR A 156 0.14 17.71 -33.97
N GLU A 157 0.95 16.84 -34.58
CA GLU A 157 0.86 15.39 -34.39
C GLU A 157 1.18 15.00 -32.94
N ASP A 158 2.25 15.53 -32.36
CA ASP A 158 2.58 15.25 -30.97
C ASP A 158 1.53 15.81 -29.99
N ALA A 159 0.89 16.96 -30.31
CA ALA A 159 -0.21 17.49 -29.52
C ALA A 159 -1.43 16.56 -29.54
N ALA A 160 -1.76 15.99 -30.71
CA ALA A 160 -2.81 14.98 -30.83
C ALA A 160 -2.47 13.70 -30.07
N ARG A 161 -1.20 13.25 -30.12
CA ARG A 161 -0.72 12.11 -29.32
C ARG A 161 -0.90 12.37 -27.83
N LEU A 162 -0.50 13.54 -27.35
CA LEU A 162 -0.65 13.93 -25.94
C LEU A 162 -2.12 13.86 -25.49
N LEU A 163 -3.07 14.30 -26.32
CA LEU A 163 -4.51 14.25 -26.04
C LEU A 163 -5.10 12.84 -26.04
N ALA A 164 -4.46 11.88 -26.71
CA ALA A 164 -4.92 10.49 -26.79
C ALA A 164 -4.41 9.62 -25.62
N VAL A 165 -3.48 10.13 -24.81
CA VAL A 165 -2.85 9.37 -23.72
C VAL A 165 -3.77 9.29 -22.50
N SER A 166 -4.02 8.08 -21.99
CA SER A 166 -4.79 7.86 -20.76
C SER A 166 -3.95 7.91 -19.47
N LYS A 167 -2.62 7.91 -19.60
CA LYS A 167 -1.66 7.90 -18.48
C LYS A 167 -0.41 8.68 -18.84
N PHE A 168 -0.11 9.75 -18.12
CA PHE A 168 1.11 10.53 -18.35
C PHE A 168 1.95 10.62 -17.07
N SER A 169 3.27 10.78 -17.25
CA SER A 169 4.19 11.12 -16.18
C SER A 169 4.81 12.49 -16.44
N VAL A 170 4.73 13.39 -15.47
CA VAL A 170 5.45 14.67 -15.51
C VAL A 170 6.70 14.51 -14.66
N VAL A 171 7.86 14.88 -15.21
CA VAL A 171 9.13 14.98 -14.48
C VAL A 171 9.49 16.45 -14.41
N ALA A 172 9.64 17.00 -13.21
CA ALA A 172 10.20 18.34 -13.01
C ALA A 172 11.64 18.18 -12.56
N GLU A 173 12.59 18.80 -13.25
CA GLU A 173 14.02 18.77 -12.92
C GLU A 173 14.44 20.13 -12.34
N GLU A 174 15.24 20.13 -11.28
CA GLU A 174 15.82 21.34 -10.71
C GLU A 174 17.18 21.65 -11.38
N GLU A 175 17.42 22.90 -11.79
CA GLU A 175 18.55 23.32 -12.65
C GLU A 175 19.95 23.30 -11.97
N ASP A 176 20.10 22.77 -10.75
CA ASP A 176 21.39 22.79 -10.04
C ASP A 176 22.30 21.58 -10.37
N GLU A 177 23.46 21.86 -10.98
CA GLU A 177 24.44 20.88 -11.50
C GLU A 177 25.08 19.94 -10.45
N VAL A 178 24.75 20.07 -9.16
CA VAL A 178 25.40 19.31 -8.07
C VAL A 178 24.42 18.41 -7.30
N SER A 179 23.11 18.64 -7.39
CA SER A 179 22.07 17.76 -6.84
C SER A 179 20.74 17.99 -7.56
N GLY A 180 20.63 17.49 -8.80
CA GLY A 180 19.39 17.55 -9.57
C GLY A 180 18.32 16.66 -8.94
N GLU A 181 17.50 17.21 -8.04
CA GLU A 181 16.28 16.56 -7.59
C GLU A 181 15.27 16.62 -8.73
N SER A 182 14.82 15.45 -9.20
CA SER A 182 13.75 15.36 -10.19
C SER A 182 12.48 14.77 -9.58
N TRP A 183 11.37 15.49 -9.72
CA TRP A 183 10.07 15.14 -9.17
C TRP A 183 9.23 14.47 -10.25
N ARG A 184 8.88 13.20 -10.08
CA ARG A 184 8.01 12.47 -11.03
C ARG A 184 6.62 12.23 -10.45
N ALA A 185 5.59 12.76 -11.11
CA ALA A 185 4.19 12.44 -10.83
C ALA A 185 3.60 11.59 -11.98
N SER A 186 2.96 10.47 -11.66
CA SER A 186 2.23 9.65 -12.64
C SER A 186 0.73 9.77 -12.38
N LEU A 187 -0.02 10.22 -13.38
CA LEU A 187 -1.47 10.43 -13.28
C LEU A 187 -2.20 9.53 -14.28
N GLN A 188 -3.26 8.87 -13.81
CA GLN A 188 -4.20 8.13 -14.66
C GLN A 188 -5.47 8.96 -14.79
N LEU A 189 -5.67 9.52 -15.99
CA LEU A 189 -6.73 10.51 -16.22
C LEU A 189 -8.13 9.90 -16.14
N GLN A 190 -8.93 10.38 -15.19
CA GLN A 190 -10.38 10.17 -15.16
C GLN A 190 -11.12 11.26 -15.97
N PRO A 191 -12.40 11.07 -16.35
CA PRO A 191 -13.13 12.02 -17.21
C PRO A 191 -13.21 13.47 -16.69
N VAL A 192 -13.06 13.69 -15.38
CA VAL A 192 -13.08 15.03 -14.76
C VAL A 192 -11.72 15.72 -14.87
N GLU A 193 -10.65 14.98 -15.17
CA GLU A 193 -9.26 15.46 -15.20
C GLU A 193 -8.81 15.92 -16.60
N HIS A 194 -9.72 15.92 -17.59
CA HIS A 194 -9.46 16.43 -18.95
C HIS A 194 -9.10 17.93 -19.00
N VAL A 195 -9.29 18.67 -17.91
CA VAL A 195 -8.80 20.06 -17.76
C VAL A 195 -7.27 20.16 -17.71
N LEU A 196 -6.55 19.05 -17.47
CA LEU A 196 -5.09 19.03 -17.46
C LEU A 196 -4.49 19.07 -18.86
N PHE A 197 -5.19 18.53 -19.86
CA PHE A 197 -4.69 18.47 -21.23
C PHE A 197 -4.38 19.86 -21.83
N PRO A 198 -5.27 20.86 -21.72
CA PRO A 198 -4.95 22.18 -22.22
C PRO A 198 -3.78 22.86 -21.50
N VAL A 199 -3.59 22.58 -20.20
CA VAL A 199 -2.46 23.11 -19.43
C VAL A 199 -1.15 22.53 -19.96
N LEU A 200 -1.11 21.22 -20.22
CA LEU A 200 0.06 20.57 -20.81
C LEU A 200 0.36 21.06 -22.23
N LEU A 201 -0.67 21.27 -23.04
CA LEU A 201 -0.52 21.86 -24.38
C LEU A 201 0.04 23.29 -24.31
N GLN A 202 -0.42 24.10 -23.35
CA GLN A 202 0.08 25.46 -23.17
C GLN A 202 1.54 25.48 -22.69
N LEU A 203 1.90 24.64 -21.71
CA LEU A 203 3.28 24.53 -21.23
C LEU A 203 4.22 24.11 -22.37
N ARG A 204 3.77 23.22 -23.25
CA ARG A 204 4.53 22.81 -24.43
C ARG A 204 4.66 23.92 -25.46
N ALA A 205 3.58 24.63 -25.77
CA ALA A 205 3.60 25.77 -26.68
C ALA A 205 4.56 26.88 -26.19
N ASN A 206 4.69 27.02 -24.87
CA ASN A 206 5.62 27.96 -24.23
C ASN A 206 7.06 27.43 -24.13
N GLY A 207 7.35 26.23 -24.63
CA GLY A 207 8.67 25.59 -24.53
C GLY A 207 9.05 25.11 -23.12
N GLN A 208 8.11 25.13 -22.18
CA GLN A 208 8.32 24.73 -20.78
C GLN A 208 8.06 23.24 -20.55
N LEU A 209 7.56 22.53 -21.55
CA LEU A 209 7.37 21.08 -21.54
C LEU A 209 8.08 20.48 -22.76
N ALA A 210 9.23 19.86 -22.52
CA ALA A 210 9.96 19.13 -23.55
C ALA A 210 9.46 17.67 -23.63
N LYS A 211 9.43 17.12 -24.85
CA LYS A 211 9.26 15.69 -25.05
C LYS A 211 10.58 15.02 -24.64
N VAL A 212 10.56 14.28 -23.54
CA VAL A 212 11.68 13.42 -23.17
C VAL A 212 11.53 12.16 -24.03
N ASP A 213 12.54 11.85 -24.85
CA ASP A 213 12.58 10.57 -25.57
C ASP A 213 12.51 9.44 -24.55
N ASP A 214 11.59 8.50 -24.77
CA ASP A 214 11.23 7.43 -23.84
C ASP A 214 12.46 6.89 -23.11
N TYR A 215 12.56 7.17 -21.79
CA TYR A 215 13.15 6.17 -20.90
C TYR A 215 12.31 4.92 -21.12
N THR A 216 12.92 3.88 -21.66
CA THR A 216 12.29 2.58 -21.90
C THR A 216 11.80 1.99 -20.58
N ASP A 217 10.62 2.41 -20.14
CA ASP A 217 9.75 1.61 -19.30
C ASP A 217 9.01 0.67 -20.26
N PRO A 218 8.90 -0.64 -19.96
CA PRO A 218 8.51 -1.64 -20.94
C PRO A 218 7.04 -1.44 -21.30
N SER A 219 6.81 -0.71 -22.38
CA SER A 219 5.53 -0.70 -23.07
C SER A 219 5.25 -2.06 -23.70
N PRO A 220 3.98 -2.47 -23.75
CA PRO A 220 3.58 -3.81 -24.14
C PRO A 220 3.78 -4.02 -25.65
N SER A 221 4.19 -5.24 -26.00
CA SER A 221 4.19 -5.76 -27.36
C SER A 221 5.20 -5.12 -28.33
N SER A 222 6.49 -5.17 -27.97
CA SER A 222 7.47 -5.54 -29.00
C SER A 222 7.36 -7.05 -29.21
N ALA A 223 7.47 -7.48 -30.47
CA ALA A 223 7.41 -8.89 -30.86
C ALA A 223 8.42 -9.70 -30.03
N TYR A 224 7.91 -10.41 -29.03
CA TYR A 224 8.69 -11.27 -28.14
C TYR A 224 9.36 -12.37 -28.96
N VAL A 225 10.67 -12.27 -29.13
CA VAL A 225 11.52 -13.35 -29.66
C VAL A 225 12.14 -14.09 -28.47
N GLY A 226 11.27 -14.74 -27.69
CA GLY A 226 11.67 -15.80 -26.77
C GLY A 226 10.99 -17.12 -27.19
N PRO A 227 11.24 -18.23 -26.47
CA PRO A 227 10.56 -19.49 -26.74
C PRO A 227 9.04 -19.24 -26.82
N PRO A 228 8.32 -19.85 -27.77
CA PRO A 228 6.91 -19.53 -28.06
C PRO A 228 6.11 -19.45 -26.76
N GLY A 229 5.33 -18.37 -26.62
CA GLY A 229 4.56 -18.08 -25.42
C GLY A 229 3.88 -19.35 -24.93
N THR A 230 4.37 -19.87 -23.81
CA THR A 230 3.89 -21.11 -23.25
C THR A 230 2.45 -20.91 -22.79
N ASP A 231 1.54 -21.80 -23.20
CA ASP A 231 0.17 -21.73 -22.71
C ASP A 231 0.20 -21.80 -21.17
N VAL A 232 -0.43 -20.81 -20.53
CA VAL A 232 -0.45 -20.67 -19.07
C VAL A 232 -1.80 -21.12 -18.55
N LEU A 233 -1.83 -22.25 -17.85
CA LEU A 233 -3.00 -22.66 -17.08
C LEU A 233 -2.99 -21.88 -15.76
N LYS A 234 -3.96 -20.98 -15.59
CA LYS A 234 -4.19 -20.27 -14.31
C LYS A 234 -5.41 -20.86 -13.61
N ILE A 235 -5.26 -21.22 -12.34
CA ILE A 235 -6.39 -21.65 -11.49
C ILE A 235 -7.13 -20.41 -10.99
N ARG A 236 -8.43 -20.35 -11.24
CA ARG A 236 -9.32 -19.22 -10.92
C ARG A 236 -10.21 -19.61 -9.75
N HIS A 237 -10.07 -18.89 -8.65
CA HIS A 237 -10.82 -19.15 -7.41
C HIS A 237 -12.34 -19.26 -7.61
N LYS A 238 -12.94 -18.49 -8.53
CA LYS A 238 -14.39 -18.49 -8.75
C LYS A 238 -14.92 -19.64 -9.60
N HIS A 239 -14.07 -20.34 -10.34
CA HIS A 239 -14.49 -21.30 -11.37
C HIS A 239 -13.88 -22.69 -11.19
N ASP A 240 -12.70 -22.76 -10.58
CA ASP A 240 -11.95 -24.01 -10.45
C ASP A 240 -11.98 -24.56 -9.02
N LEU A 241 -12.48 -23.80 -8.06
CA LEU A 241 -12.68 -24.24 -6.69
C LEU A 241 -14.17 -24.38 -6.40
N ASP A 242 -14.52 -25.39 -5.60
CA ASP A 242 -15.85 -25.48 -5.03
C ASP A 242 -16.00 -24.55 -3.79
N TYR A 243 -17.18 -24.57 -3.18
CA TYR A 243 -17.51 -23.73 -2.02
C TYR A 243 -16.64 -24.03 -0.78
N ASP A 244 -16.08 -25.24 -0.71
CA ASP A 244 -15.22 -25.69 0.39
C ASP A 244 -13.72 -25.45 0.07
N GLY A 245 -13.40 -24.86 -1.09
CA GLY A 245 -12.04 -24.58 -1.52
C GLY A 245 -11.30 -25.79 -2.08
N HIS A 246 -11.99 -26.89 -2.40
CA HIS A 246 -11.41 -28.03 -3.10
C HIS A 246 -11.27 -27.73 -4.59
N LEU A 247 -10.15 -28.16 -5.16
CA LEU A 247 -9.91 -28.01 -6.59
C LEU A 247 -10.82 -28.96 -7.37
N MET A 248 -11.66 -28.42 -8.26
CA MET A 248 -12.54 -29.16 -9.16
C MET A 248 -11.76 -29.80 -10.31
N VAL A 249 -10.82 -30.68 -10.00
CA VAL A 249 -9.85 -31.28 -10.94
C VAL A 249 -10.56 -31.88 -12.16
N ASN A 250 -11.67 -32.60 -11.96
CA ASN A 250 -12.40 -33.21 -13.07
C ASN A 250 -12.96 -32.17 -14.06
N ALA A 251 -13.43 -31.02 -13.58
CA ALA A 251 -13.93 -29.96 -14.45
C ALA A 251 -12.81 -29.30 -15.25
N ILE A 252 -11.64 -29.10 -14.63
CA ILE A 252 -10.45 -28.57 -15.31
C ILE A 252 -9.97 -29.55 -16.39
N LEU A 253 -9.96 -30.84 -16.08
CA LEU A 253 -9.50 -31.87 -17.01
C LEU A 253 -10.45 -32.08 -18.19
N GLN A 254 -11.76 -31.84 -18.02
CA GLN A 254 -12.74 -31.89 -19.10
C GLN A 254 -12.50 -30.81 -20.18
N ASP A 255 -11.90 -29.68 -19.80
CA ASP A 255 -11.49 -28.63 -20.74
C ASP A 255 -10.05 -28.89 -21.25
N GLU A 256 -9.90 -29.91 -22.10
CA GLU A 256 -8.59 -30.31 -22.66
C GLU A 256 -7.83 -29.13 -23.31
N GLN A 257 -8.54 -28.20 -23.95
CA GLN A 257 -7.92 -27.06 -24.63
C GLN A 257 -7.14 -26.18 -23.66
N ARG A 258 -7.56 -26.15 -22.40
CA ARG A 258 -6.99 -25.27 -21.37
C ARG A 258 -5.67 -25.77 -20.81
N TRP A 259 -5.41 -27.09 -20.86
CA TRP A 259 -4.24 -27.69 -20.21
C TRP A 259 -3.37 -28.55 -21.12
N LYS A 260 -3.88 -29.04 -22.24
CA LYS A 260 -3.16 -29.99 -23.12
C LYS A 260 -1.81 -29.48 -23.63
N HIS A 261 -1.69 -28.17 -23.82
CA HIS A 261 -0.45 -27.52 -24.27
C HIS A 261 0.19 -26.64 -23.19
N ALA A 262 -0.40 -26.63 -21.98
CA ALA A 262 0.09 -25.81 -20.90
C ALA A 262 1.45 -26.31 -20.40
N ARG A 263 2.44 -25.43 -20.44
CA ARG A 263 3.76 -25.66 -19.83
C ARG A 263 3.94 -24.89 -18.53
N CYS A 264 3.07 -23.91 -18.27
CA CYS A 264 3.11 -23.11 -17.06
C CYS A 264 1.80 -23.29 -16.31
N LEU A 265 1.88 -23.59 -15.02
CA LEU A 265 0.75 -23.69 -14.13
C LEU A 265 0.91 -22.68 -13.00
N ARG A 266 -0.02 -21.72 -12.91
CA ARG A 266 0.02 -20.66 -11.90
C ARG A 266 -1.19 -20.65 -11.01
N HIS A 267 -0.95 -20.15 -9.80
CA HIS A 267 -1.95 -19.95 -8.76
C HIS A 267 -2.60 -21.23 -8.29
N VAL A 268 -1.86 -22.34 -8.27
CA VAL A 268 -2.40 -23.62 -7.79
C VAL A 268 -2.61 -23.54 -6.29
N HIS A 269 -3.83 -23.81 -5.86
CA HIS A 269 -4.20 -23.87 -4.46
C HIS A 269 -5.43 -24.76 -4.31
N GLY A 270 -5.79 -25.04 -3.06
CA GLY A 270 -6.93 -25.87 -2.74
C GLY A 270 -6.57 -27.35 -2.62
N VAL A 271 -7.36 -28.05 -1.81
CA VAL A 271 -7.20 -29.47 -1.53
C VAL A 271 -7.47 -30.27 -2.82
N GLY A 272 -6.61 -31.25 -3.12
CA GLY A 272 -6.72 -32.08 -4.33
C GLY A 272 -5.83 -31.62 -5.49
N ALA A 273 -5.09 -30.52 -5.35
CA ALA A 273 -4.14 -30.03 -6.34
C ALA A 273 -3.09 -31.09 -6.76
N GLU A 274 -2.71 -31.99 -5.86
CA GLU A 274 -1.80 -33.10 -6.16
C GLU A 274 -2.35 -34.05 -7.23
N LYS A 275 -3.68 -34.21 -7.33
CA LYS A 275 -4.30 -35.04 -8.37
C LYS A 275 -4.16 -34.41 -9.74
N LEU A 276 -4.30 -33.09 -9.84
CA LEU A 276 -4.07 -32.35 -11.07
C LEU A 276 -2.60 -32.48 -11.48
N LEU A 277 -1.66 -32.23 -10.56
CA LEU A 277 -0.23 -32.35 -10.83
C LEU A 277 0.20 -33.74 -11.29
N ARG A 278 -0.42 -34.81 -10.81
CA ARG A 278 -0.12 -36.17 -11.30
C ARG A 278 -0.44 -36.37 -12.79
N ILE A 279 -1.38 -35.60 -13.33
CA ILE A 279 -1.86 -35.73 -14.72
C ILE A 279 -1.10 -34.77 -15.62
N ILE A 280 -1.02 -33.49 -15.26
CA ILE A 280 -0.39 -32.45 -16.10
C ILE A 280 1.08 -32.22 -15.77
N GLY A 281 1.57 -32.68 -14.62
CA GLY A 281 2.95 -32.45 -14.16
C GLY A 281 4.07 -32.89 -15.12
N PRO A 282 3.95 -34.02 -15.86
CA PRO A 282 5.03 -34.46 -16.76
C PRO A 282 5.43 -33.46 -17.86
N GLN A 283 4.52 -32.56 -18.26
CA GLN A 283 4.73 -31.56 -19.31
C GLN A 283 4.99 -30.13 -18.80
N LEU A 284 4.83 -29.89 -17.50
CA LEU A 284 5.03 -28.56 -16.92
C LEU A 284 6.52 -28.24 -16.76
N GLU A 285 6.87 -27.03 -17.17
CA GLU A 285 8.18 -26.41 -16.99
C GLU A 285 8.17 -25.36 -15.88
N GLU A 286 7.01 -24.75 -15.59
CA GLU A 286 6.84 -23.77 -14.51
C GLU A 286 5.64 -24.12 -13.63
N LEU A 287 5.84 -24.03 -12.31
CA LEU A 287 4.80 -24.25 -11.30
C LEU A 287 4.84 -23.15 -10.25
N GLU A 288 3.68 -22.56 -9.98
CA GLU A 288 3.48 -21.55 -8.92
C GLU A 288 2.22 -21.87 -8.12
N SER A 289 2.37 -22.09 -6.81
CA SER A 289 1.26 -22.22 -5.88
C SER A 289 0.87 -20.89 -5.26
N LEU A 290 -0.41 -20.74 -4.91
CA LEU A 290 -0.87 -19.69 -3.99
C LEU A 290 -1.15 -20.34 -2.64
N GLY A 291 -0.51 -19.86 -1.59
CA GLY A 291 -0.67 -20.41 -0.24
C GLY A 291 0.07 -21.72 -0.01
N GLN A 292 -0.24 -22.32 1.15
CA GLN A 292 0.47 -23.47 1.69
C GLN A 292 0.17 -24.76 0.90
N VAL A 293 1.22 -25.54 0.65
CA VAL A 293 1.14 -26.83 -0.04
C VAL A 293 1.42 -27.97 0.92
N SER A 294 0.76 -29.11 0.69
CA SER A 294 0.92 -30.32 1.50
C SER A 294 2.10 -31.19 1.06
N ALA A 295 2.47 -32.17 1.89
CA ALA A 295 3.52 -33.12 1.53
C ALA A 295 3.15 -33.95 0.28
N SER A 296 1.87 -34.27 0.09
CA SER A 296 1.40 -35.02 -1.09
C SER A 296 1.49 -34.21 -2.38
N PHE A 297 1.34 -32.89 -2.30
CA PHE A 297 1.61 -31.96 -3.40
C PHE A 297 3.09 -32.02 -3.78
N MET A 298 3.98 -31.90 -2.79
CA MET A 298 5.42 -31.92 -3.03
C MET A 298 5.93 -33.29 -3.55
N GLN A 299 5.31 -34.40 -3.16
CA GLN A 299 5.58 -35.73 -3.75
C GLN A 299 5.20 -35.81 -5.24
N ALA A 300 4.24 -35.03 -5.70
CA ALA A 300 3.94 -34.91 -7.12
C ALA A 300 5.03 -34.08 -7.81
N VAL A 301 5.44 -32.96 -7.19
CA VAL A 301 6.51 -32.06 -7.70
C VAL A 301 7.84 -32.77 -7.87
N GLU A 302 8.25 -33.61 -6.91
CA GLU A 302 9.47 -34.42 -6.96
C GLU A 302 9.57 -35.24 -8.26
N LYS A 303 8.43 -35.70 -8.81
CA LYS A 303 8.37 -36.56 -10.00
C LYS A 303 8.40 -35.78 -11.32
N MET A 304 8.34 -34.45 -11.29
CA MET A 304 8.23 -33.59 -12.46
C MET A 304 9.60 -33.29 -13.10
N LYS A 305 10.07 -34.20 -13.96
CA LYS A 305 11.42 -34.13 -14.57
C LYS A 305 11.67 -32.93 -15.48
N SER A 306 10.61 -32.33 -16.02
CA SER A 306 10.69 -31.19 -16.95
C SER A 306 10.65 -29.82 -16.24
N LEU A 307 10.39 -29.81 -14.93
CA LEU A 307 10.19 -28.60 -14.16
C LEU A 307 11.49 -27.82 -14.00
N LYS A 308 11.48 -26.55 -14.42
CA LYS A 308 12.61 -25.61 -14.34
C LYS A 308 12.39 -24.51 -13.31
N ARG A 309 11.14 -24.08 -13.12
CA ARG A 309 10.76 -23.03 -12.18
C ARG A 309 9.72 -23.52 -11.18
N LEU A 310 10.01 -23.34 -9.90
CA LEU A 310 9.11 -23.71 -8.81
C LEU A 310 8.95 -22.54 -7.84
N VAL A 311 7.70 -22.13 -7.59
CA VAL A 311 7.33 -21.16 -6.55
C VAL A 311 6.30 -21.82 -5.64
N VAL A 312 6.66 -22.06 -4.38
CA VAL A 312 5.80 -22.74 -3.41
C VAL A 312 5.93 -22.15 -2.00
N SER A 313 4.88 -22.29 -1.21
CA SER A 313 4.91 -22.03 0.23
C SER A 313 4.53 -23.33 0.93
N CYS A 314 5.40 -23.87 1.78
CA CYS A 314 5.14 -25.08 2.54
C CYS A 314 4.29 -24.76 3.78
N ASP A 315 3.48 -25.71 4.23
CA ASP A 315 2.86 -25.62 5.55
C ASP A 315 3.95 -25.72 6.65
N PRO A 316 4.03 -24.77 7.59
CA PRO A 316 5.01 -24.78 8.68
C PRO A 316 4.78 -25.91 9.70
N ASP A 317 3.57 -26.42 9.84
CA ASP A 317 3.21 -27.46 10.81
C ASP A 317 3.32 -28.87 10.21
N GLU A 318 3.29 -28.97 8.88
CA GLU A 318 3.51 -30.23 8.17
C GLU A 318 5.00 -30.54 8.00
N GLY A 319 5.37 -31.81 8.15
CA GLY A 319 6.73 -32.32 7.99
C GLY A 319 6.82 -33.44 6.95
N GLY A 320 8.04 -33.94 6.71
CA GLY A 320 8.25 -35.07 5.80
C GLY A 320 8.09 -34.72 4.32
N TYR A 321 8.38 -33.46 3.95
CA TYR A 321 8.47 -33.08 2.54
C TYR A 321 9.61 -33.83 1.85
N PRO A 322 9.41 -34.28 0.59
CA PRO A 322 10.47 -34.89 -0.20
C PRO A 322 11.54 -33.88 -0.62
N ASP A 323 12.66 -34.41 -1.11
CA ASP A 323 13.73 -33.63 -1.73
C ASP A 323 13.19 -32.80 -2.92
N LEU A 324 13.76 -31.60 -3.09
CA LEU A 324 13.43 -30.74 -4.22
C LEU A 324 14.05 -31.25 -5.54
N PRO A 325 13.36 -31.10 -6.69
CA PRO A 325 13.91 -31.55 -7.97
C PRO A 325 15.24 -30.87 -8.32
N LEU A 326 16.27 -31.67 -8.66
CA LEU A 326 17.63 -31.17 -8.84
C LEU A 326 17.83 -30.36 -10.15
N GLN A 327 16.94 -30.50 -11.12
CA GLN A 327 17.01 -29.84 -12.41
C GLN A 327 16.47 -28.40 -12.41
N LEU A 328 15.99 -27.89 -11.27
CA LEU A 328 15.45 -26.53 -11.16
C LEU A 328 16.51 -25.47 -11.51
N GLU A 329 16.07 -24.48 -12.28
CA GLU A 329 16.84 -23.27 -12.62
C GLU A 329 16.41 -22.10 -11.74
N GLU A 330 15.14 -22.07 -11.33
CA GLU A 330 14.56 -21.05 -10.46
C GLU A 330 13.73 -21.70 -9.35
N LEU A 331 14.02 -21.33 -8.10
CA LEU A 331 13.31 -21.82 -6.93
C LEU A 331 12.93 -20.66 -6.02
N ALA A 332 11.66 -20.54 -5.69
CA ALA A 332 11.19 -19.72 -4.57
C ALA A 332 10.42 -20.63 -3.62
N VAL A 333 10.90 -20.73 -2.39
CA VAL A 333 10.28 -21.56 -1.35
C VAL A 333 10.11 -20.73 -0.07
N ASP A 334 8.87 -20.71 0.40
CA ASP A 334 8.51 -20.14 1.68
C ASP A 334 8.25 -21.27 2.69
N PHE A 335 8.62 -21.05 3.95
CA PHE A 335 8.59 -22.08 5.01
C PHE A 335 9.38 -23.36 4.68
N VAL A 336 10.55 -23.20 4.05
CA VAL A 336 11.41 -24.35 3.70
C VAL A 336 11.85 -25.14 4.93
N LYS A 337 11.91 -26.47 4.79
CA LYS A 337 12.42 -27.37 5.84
C LYS A 337 13.90 -27.70 5.66
N GLU A 338 14.51 -28.18 6.74
CA GLU A 338 15.94 -28.51 6.82
C GLU A 338 16.36 -29.52 5.74
N GLU A 339 15.56 -30.56 5.51
CA GLU A 339 15.82 -31.59 4.50
C GLU A 339 15.86 -31.02 3.09
N GLN A 340 14.88 -30.17 2.76
CA GLN A 340 14.79 -29.52 1.44
C GLN A 340 15.94 -28.54 1.21
N LEU A 341 16.33 -27.80 2.25
CA LEU A 341 17.41 -26.82 2.18
C LEU A 341 18.78 -27.50 1.92
N ARG A 342 19.00 -28.71 2.45
CA ARG A 342 20.20 -29.53 2.15
C ARG A 342 20.35 -29.91 0.67
N CYS A 343 19.26 -29.91 -0.09
CA CYS A 343 19.30 -30.26 -1.51
C CYS A 343 19.82 -29.13 -2.38
N ILE A 344 19.70 -27.87 -1.93
CA ILE A 344 20.02 -26.68 -2.75
C ILE A 344 21.48 -26.68 -3.27
N PRO A 345 22.52 -26.93 -2.45
CA PRO A 345 23.91 -26.99 -2.94
C PRO A 345 24.18 -28.05 -4.01
N ARG A 346 23.27 -29.02 -4.17
CA ARG A 346 23.37 -30.12 -5.13
C ARG A 346 22.69 -29.82 -6.46
N MET A 347 22.07 -28.65 -6.63
CA MET A 347 21.35 -28.27 -7.85
C MET A 347 22.30 -27.62 -8.88
N PRO A 348 22.70 -28.32 -9.96
CA PRO A 348 23.73 -27.83 -10.88
C PRO A 348 23.28 -26.72 -11.82
N HIS A 349 21.96 -26.50 -11.95
CA HIS A 349 21.37 -25.56 -12.90
C HIS A 349 20.73 -24.35 -12.23
N LEU A 350 20.71 -24.29 -10.89
CA LEU A 350 20.06 -23.22 -10.15
C LEU A 350 20.74 -21.87 -10.40
N ARG A 351 19.95 -20.89 -10.84
CA ARG A 351 20.37 -19.52 -11.18
C ARG A 351 19.71 -18.48 -10.27
N SER A 352 18.49 -18.76 -9.85
CA SER A 352 17.68 -17.89 -9.00
C SER A 352 17.13 -18.69 -7.82
N LEU A 353 17.32 -18.16 -6.61
CA LEU A 353 16.84 -18.77 -5.38
C LEU A 353 16.20 -17.72 -4.48
N ALA A 354 14.96 -17.95 -4.03
CA ALA A 354 14.35 -17.25 -2.92
C ALA A 354 14.02 -18.25 -1.81
N VAL A 355 14.52 -17.98 -0.61
CA VAL A 355 14.20 -18.74 0.61
C VAL A 355 13.67 -17.79 1.65
N THR A 356 12.45 -18.01 2.12
CA THR A 356 11.85 -17.23 3.20
C THR A 356 11.32 -18.14 4.30
N ASN A 357 11.25 -17.62 5.52
CA ASN A 357 10.67 -18.29 6.69
C ASN A 357 11.20 -19.69 7.00
N TYR A 358 12.50 -19.94 6.82
CA TYR A 358 13.13 -21.20 7.26
C TYR A 358 12.77 -21.52 8.72
N THR A 359 12.33 -22.75 8.97
CA THR A 359 12.03 -23.28 10.30
C THR A 359 12.82 -24.57 10.48
N GLY A 360 14.03 -24.48 11.01
CA GLY A 360 14.87 -25.65 11.27
C GLY A 360 15.99 -25.32 12.23
N THR A 361 16.94 -26.24 12.40
CA THR A 361 18.12 -25.97 13.22
C THR A 361 19.17 -25.19 12.45
N ASP A 362 20.13 -24.59 13.16
CA ASP A 362 21.25 -23.92 12.52
C ASP A 362 22.02 -24.89 11.61
N MET A 363 22.18 -24.51 10.33
CA MET A 363 22.91 -25.27 9.35
C MET A 363 24.07 -24.49 8.78
N TRP A 364 25.12 -25.22 8.41
CA TRP A 364 26.25 -24.68 7.69
C TRP A 364 26.33 -25.28 6.29
N PHE A 365 26.55 -24.41 5.30
CA PHE A 365 26.68 -24.76 3.90
C PHE A 365 28.14 -24.63 3.45
N PRO A 366 28.75 -25.70 2.90
CA PRO A 366 30.04 -25.57 2.25
C PRO A 366 29.91 -24.73 0.97
N PRO A 367 31.03 -24.17 0.46
CA PRO A 367 31.04 -23.49 -0.83
C PRO A 367 30.36 -24.34 -1.92
N ALA A 368 29.43 -23.72 -2.63
CA ALA A 368 28.62 -24.39 -3.62
C ALA A 368 29.50 -24.95 -4.73
N ARG A 369 29.29 -26.23 -5.06
CA ARG A 369 30.03 -26.90 -6.13
C ARG A 369 29.71 -26.33 -7.51
N HIS A 370 28.55 -25.68 -7.61
CA HIS A 370 27.99 -25.16 -8.86
C HIS A 370 27.83 -23.64 -8.73
N GLY A 371 28.84 -22.89 -9.18
CA GLY A 371 28.85 -21.42 -9.13
C GLY A 371 27.98 -20.76 -10.22
N ARG A 372 26.71 -21.17 -10.33
CA ARG A 372 25.76 -20.63 -11.32
C ARG A 372 24.68 -19.74 -10.72
N LEU A 373 24.49 -19.78 -9.39
CA LEU A 373 23.51 -18.95 -8.71
C LEU A 373 23.94 -17.49 -8.84
N ALA A 374 23.11 -16.70 -9.53
CA ALA A 374 23.36 -15.29 -9.81
C ALA A 374 22.45 -14.38 -8.98
N TRP A 375 21.26 -14.86 -8.60
CA TRP A 375 20.29 -14.11 -7.82
C TRP A 375 19.86 -14.93 -6.59
N LEU A 376 19.91 -14.31 -5.41
CA LEU A 376 19.53 -14.91 -4.14
C LEU A 376 18.67 -13.93 -3.34
N LYS A 377 17.49 -14.36 -2.90
CA LYS A 377 16.68 -13.69 -1.88
C LYS A 377 16.63 -14.54 -0.62
N VAL A 378 16.96 -13.95 0.52
CA VAL A 378 16.88 -14.62 1.83
C VAL A 378 15.99 -13.83 2.78
N GLY A 379 15.08 -14.55 3.43
CA GLY A 379 14.36 -14.10 4.61
C GLY A 379 14.97 -14.70 5.85
N MET A 380 15.45 -13.83 6.74
CA MET A 380 16.14 -14.23 7.96
C MET A 380 15.20 -14.10 9.14
N LYS A 381 15.19 -15.12 10.00
CA LYS A 381 14.69 -15.01 11.38
C LYS A 381 15.88 -14.84 12.32
N ARG A 382 15.69 -14.23 13.49
CA ARG A 382 16.78 -13.95 14.44
C ARG A 382 17.53 -15.22 14.86
N ASP A 383 16.82 -16.34 14.98
CA ASP A 383 17.37 -17.65 15.31
C ASP A 383 17.99 -18.39 14.11
N GLN A 384 17.81 -17.87 12.89
CA GLN A 384 18.24 -18.53 11.63
C GLN A 384 19.22 -17.71 10.82
N GLU A 385 19.69 -16.60 11.37
CA GLU A 385 20.64 -15.68 10.75
C GLU A 385 21.91 -16.40 10.28
N THR A 386 22.49 -17.22 11.16
CA THR A 386 23.73 -17.97 10.86
C THR A 386 23.56 -18.89 9.65
N THR A 387 22.39 -19.56 9.55
CA THR A 387 22.06 -20.45 8.45
C THR A 387 21.95 -19.71 7.13
N MET A 388 21.23 -18.59 7.12
CA MET A 388 21.02 -17.81 5.91
C MET A 388 22.31 -17.11 5.45
N LEU A 389 23.13 -16.59 6.38
CA LEU A 389 24.45 -16.06 6.06
C LEU A 389 25.39 -17.15 5.53
N SER A 390 25.35 -18.35 6.12
CA SER A 390 26.12 -19.48 5.60
C SER A 390 25.68 -19.86 4.18
N LEU A 391 24.38 -19.74 3.85
CA LEU A 391 23.87 -19.96 2.51
C LEU A 391 24.37 -18.88 1.54
N VAL A 392 24.34 -17.60 1.94
CA VAL A 392 24.90 -16.48 1.15
C VAL A 392 26.38 -16.71 0.87
N ASN A 393 27.17 -17.03 1.89
CA ASN A 393 28.60 -17.30 1.78
C ASN A 393 28.89 -18.52 0.86
N ALA A 394 28.07 -19.57 0.94
CA ALA A 394 28.24 -20.73 0.07
C ALA A 394 28.17 -20.37 -1.43
N TYR A 395 27.41 -19.35 -1.81
CA TYR A 395 27.26 -18.89 -3.19
C TYR A 395 28.02 -17.60 -3.52
N GLY A 396 28.83 -17.08 -2.59
CA GLY A 396 29.40 -15.73 -2.74
C GLY A 396 30.25 -15.52 -3.98
N SER A 397 30.94 -16.58 -4.45
CA SER A 397 31.76 -16.55 -5.66
C SER A 397 31.01 -16.34 -6.97
N SER A 398 29.70 -16.62 -7.02
CA SER A 398 28.87 -16.49 -8.24
C SER A 398 27.76 -15.46 -8.15
N LEU A 399 27.39 -15.06 -6.93
CA LEU A 399 26.25 -14.21 -6.66
C LEU A 399 26.43 -12.79 -7.24
N GLN A 400 25.44 -12.31 -7.98
CA GLN A 400 25.43 -10.98 -8.61
C GLN A 400 24.40 -10.05 -7.98
N GLU A 401 23.26 -10.58 -7.57
CA GLU A 401 22.23 -9.85 -6.85
C GLU A 401 21.84 -10.62 -5.59
N LEU A 402 21.86 -9.91 -4.46
CA LEU A 402 21.42 -10.41 -3.16
C LEU A 402 20.26 -9.55 -2.69
N GLN A 403 19.15 -10.19 -2.32
CA GLN A 403 18.01 -9.54 -1.69
C GLN A 403 17.87 -10.06 -0.26
N ILE A 404 17.71 -9.15 0.68
CA ILE A 404 17.57 -9.48 2.09
C ILE A 404 16.30 -8.86 2.61
N VAL A 405 15.44 -9.71 3.16
CA VAL A 405 14.21 -9.33 3.82
C VAL A 405 14.56 -8.95 5.27
N CYS A 406 14.41 -7.67 5.63
CA CYS A 406 14.78 -7.17 6.97
C CYS A 406 14.03 -5.89 7.36
N ALA A 407 13.82 -5.70 8.67
CA ALA A 407 13.28 -4.46 9.21
C ALA A 407 14.31 -3.33 9.26
N VAL A 408 13.84 -2.09 9.42
CA VAL A 408 14.68 -0.89 9.47
C VAL A 408 15.21 -0.61 10.88
N SER A 409 14.42 -0.87 11.92
CA SER A 409 14.76 -0.61 13.32
C SER A 409 14.12 -1.65 14.25
N GLU A 410 14.56 -1.71 15.53
CA GLU A 410 13.89 -2.52 16.55
C GLU A 410 12.55 -1.95 17.02
N ALA A 411 12.26 -0.68 16.69
CA ALA A 411 11.10 0.07 17.18
C ALA A 411 9.77 -0.37 16.56
N GLU A 412 9.79 -1.28 15.59
CA GLU A 412 8.62 -2.05 15.19
C GLU A 412 8.25 -3.14 16.22
N LYS A 413 8.40 -2.89 17.51
CA LYS A 413 7.89 -3.72 18.61
C LYS A 413 7.11 -2.80 19.54
N GLU A 414 6.05 -3.31 20.16
CA GLU A 414 5.29 -2.60 21.21
C GLU A 414 4.22 -1.62 20.67
N SER A 415 3.24 -2.14 19.93
CA SER A 415 1.87 -1.70 20.21
C SER A 415 1.28 -2.76 21.14
N ASP A 416 1.59 -2.62 22.43
CA ASP A 416 1.08 -3.42 23.54
C ASP A 416 -0.40 -3.05 23.82
N ASP A 417 -1.24 -3.05 22.79
CA ASP A 417 -2.69 -3.05 23.00
C ASP A 417 -3.11 -4.49 23.37
N ASP A 418 -2.60 -4.91 24.54
CA ASP A 418 -3.16 -5.96 25.38
C ASP A 418 -4.62 -5.58 25.69
N ASP A 419 -5.59 -6.38 25.24
CA ASP A 419 -6.83 -6.69 25.99
C ASP A 419 -7.89 -7.53 25.22
N ASP A 420 -7.67 -7.96 23.97
CA ASP A 420 -8.58 -8.94 23.32
C ASP A 420 -7.98 -10.36 23.30
N ASP A 421 -8.23 -11.07 24.40
CA ASP A 421 -7.82 -12.44 24.77
C ASP A 421 -8.27 -13.56 23.80
N ASN A 422 -8.68 -13.29 22.55
CA ASN A 422 -9.33 -14.31 21.74
C ASN A 422 -9.12 -14.30 20.22
N ASP A 423 -8.07 -13.68 19.69
CA ASP A 423 -7.69 -13.96 18.30
C ASP A 423 -6.35 -14.70 18.24
N VAL A 424 -6.48 -15.95 17.77
CA VAL A 424 -5.43 -16.82 17.26
C VAL A 424 -4.23 -15.97 16.82
N ALA A 425 -3.08 -16.18 17.47
CA ALA A 425 -1.81 -15.57 17.12
C ALA A 425 -1.45 -15.93 15.67
N VAL A 426 -2.08 -15.27 14.70
CA VAL A 426 -1.72 -15.30 13.30
C VAL A 426 -0.50 -14.43 13.23
N ASN A 427 0.63 -15.03 13.62
CA ASN A 427 2.02 -14.78 13.21
C ASN A 427 2.16 -13.61 12.23
N SER A 428 1.84 -12.39 12.67
CA SER A 428 1.84 -11.22 11.82
C SER A 428 3.30 -10.82 11.71
N GLY A 429 3.96 -11.45 10.75
CA GLY A 429 5.40 -11.60 10.64
C GLY A 429 6.10 -10.27 10.54
N ARG A 430 6.40 -9.66 11.69
CA ARG A 430 7.31 -8.54 11.76
C ARG A 430 8.70 -9.06 11.42
N GLU A 431 9.35 -8.40 10.47
CA GLU A 431 10.69 -8.77 10.07
C GLU A 431 11.68 -8.45 11.19
N PRO A 432 12.65 -9.33 11.46
CA PRO A 432 13.69 -8.99 12.42
C PRO A 432 14.60 -7.88 11.88
N TYR A 433 15.02 -7.02 12.81
CA TYR A 433 16.10 -6.07 12.62
C TYR A 433 17.44 -6.74 12.97
N PHE A 434 18.44 -6.53 12.13
CA PHE A 434 19.79 -7.07 12.26
C PHE A 434 20.79 -5.91 12.27
N PRO A 435 21.27 -5.49 13.46
CA PRO A 435 22.14 -4.31 13.58
C PRO A 435 23.52 -4.49 12.94
N ASP A 436 24.04 -5.71 12.95
CA ASP A 436 25.41 -6.04 12.49
C ASP A 436 25.44 -6.69 11.10
N LEU A 437 24.31 -6.67 10.37
CA LEU A 437 24.15 -7.35 9.08
C LEU A 437 25.15 -6.86 8.02
N ASP A 438 25.56 -5.60 8.08
CA ASP A 438 26.58 -5.03 7.21
C ASP A 438 27.96 -5.66 7.44
N VAL A 439 28.33 -5.88 8.70
CA VAL A 439 29.56 -6.57 9.09
C VAL A 439 29.50 -8.05 8.67
N ASP A 440 28.37 -8.71 8.91
CA ASP A 440 28.20 -10.13 8.62
C ASP A 440 28.22 -10.44 7.12
N LEU A 441 27.56 -9.61 6.30
CA LEU A 441 27.63 -9.75 4.85
C LEU A 441 29.01 -9.40 4.29
N ALA A 442 29.72 -8.44 4.90
CA ALA A 442 31.10 -8.15 4.50
C ALA A 442 32.03 -9.36 4.72
N ALA A 443 31.72 -10.23 5.69
CA ALA A 443 32.47 -11.46 5.95
C ALA A 443 32.17 -12.59 4.94
N CYS A 444 31.10 -12.50 4.15
CA CYS A 444 30.64 -13.55 3.23
C CYS A 444 31.37 -13.61 1.87
N ASP A 445 32.46 -12.84 1.68
CA ASP A 445 33.27 -12.71 0.45
C ASP A 445 32.43 -12.77 -0.85
N LEU A 446 31.91 -11.61 -1.25
CA LEU A 446 30.94 -11.46 -2.34
C LEU A 446 31.56 -10.74 -3.56
N PRO A 447 32.61 -11.28 -4.21
CA PRO A 447 33.43 -10.56 -5.20
C PRO A 447 32.70 -10.25 -6.50
N ARG A 448 31.56 -10.90 -6.77
CA ARG A 448 30.75 -10.68 -7.99
C ARG A 448 29.46 -9.95 -7.73
N LEU A 449 29.17 -9.59 -6.48
CA LEU A 449 27.96 -8.88 -6.14
C LEU A 449 27.99 -7.51 -6.83
N ARG A 450 26.89 -7.19 -7.51
CA ARG A 450 26.67 -5.92 -8.19
C ARG A 450 25.52 -5.16 -7.55
N ARG A 451 24.59 -5.88 -6.93
CA ARG A 451 23.39 -5.29 -6.35
C ARG A 451 22.99 -5.96 -5.05
N LEU A 452 22.74 -5.16 -4.04
CA LEU A 452 22.17 -5.55 -2.75
C LEU A 452 20.83 -4.84 -2.58
N VAL A 453 19.74 -5.60 -2.44
CA VAL A 453 18.39 -5.08 -2.25
C VAL A 453 17.93 -5.37 -0.83
N LEU A 454 17.63 -4.33 -0.07
CA LEU A 454 16.94 -4.43 1.21
C LEU A 454 15.43 -4.46 0.91
N VAL A 455 14.81 -5.61 1.17
CA VAL A 455 13.39 -5.88 0.96
C VAL A 455 12.66 -5.64 2.28
N ARG A 456 11.62 -4.80 2.27
CA ARG A 456 10.81 -4.48 3.47
C ARG A 456 9.43 -5.14 3.36
N SER A 457 9.00 -5.89 4.37
CA SER A 457 7.68 -6.57 4.41
C SER A 457 6.52 -5.62 4.55
N SER A 458 6.77 -4.35 4.87
CA SER A 458 5.71 -3.37 5.01
C SER A 458 4.81 -3.41 3.77
N ALA A 459 3.53 -3.73 3.99
CA ALA A 459 2.43 -3.68 3.03
C ALA A 459 2.58 -2.47 2.08
N PRO A 460 2.08 -2.51 0.82
CA PRO A 460 2.54 -1.74 -0.36
C PRO A 460 2.62 -0.20 -0.21
N GLY A 461 3.48 0.25 0.68
CA GLY A 461 3.59 1.61 1.18
C GLY A 461 5.04 2.06 1.23
N PRO A 462 5.26 3.36 1.44
CA PRO A 462 6.60 3.91 1.52
C PRO A 462 7.35 3.30 2.71
N CYS A 463 8.68 3.22 2.59
CA CYS A 463 9.53 2.78 3.69
C CYS A 463 9.19 3.55 4.99
N PRO A 464 8.88 2.84 6.10
CA PRO A 464 8.33 3.47 7.30
C PRO A 464 9.31 4.46 7.94
N GLU A 465 10.61 4.17 7.86
CA GLU A 465 11.69 4.99 8.40
C GLU A 465 12.75 5.27 7.33
N VAL A 466 12.45 6.22 6.43
CA VAL A 466 13.34 6.56 5.31
C VAL A 466 14.76 6.91 5.78
N ASP A 467 14.90 7.72 6.84
CA ASP A 467 16.19 8.14 7.36
C ASP A 467 17.03 6.98 7.91
N ALA A 468 16.41 6.11 8.71
CA ALA A 468 17.09 4.92 9.24
C ALA A 468 17.45 3.94 8.11
N CYS A 469 16.59 3.78 7.10
CA CYS A 469 16.92 3.00 5.92
C CYS A 469 18.10 3.62 5.13
N LEU A 470 18.18 4.94 5.01
CA LEU A 470 19.30 5.63 4.37
C LEU A 470 20.61 5.43 5.13
N LEU A 471 20.57 5.47 6.47
CA LEU A 471 21.72 5.17 7.33
C LEU A 471 22.19 3.72 7.15
N GLN A 472 21.26 2.76 7.15
CA GLN A 472 21.58 1.34 6.94
C GLN A 472 22.23 1.11 5.55
N ARG A 473 21.69 1.74 4.50
CA ARG A 473 22.29 1.68 3.15
C ARG A 473 23.70 2.27 3.09
N ARG A 474 23.93 3.40 3.79
CA ARG A 474 25.27 4.01 3.89
C ARG A 474 26.25 3.07 4.60
N ALA A 475 25.80 2.34 5.64
CA ALA A 475 26.60 1.36 6.34
C ALA A 475 27.06 0.24 5.38
N PHE A 476 26.15 -0.38 4.63
CA PHE A 476 26.51 -1.38 3.61
C PHE A 476 27.49 -0.85 2.56
N ARG A 477 27.26 0.36 2.03
CA ARG A 477 28.16 0.98 1.04
C ARG A 477 29.57 1.20 1.57
N LYS A 478 29.75 1.41 2.88
CA LYS A 478 31.07 1.53 3.50
C LYS A 478 31.88 0.23 3.37
N PHE A 479 31.23 -0.92 3.42
CA PHE A 479 31.89 -2.24 3.31
C PHE A 479 32.06 -2.70 1.88
N PHE A 480 31.03 -2.54 1.03
CA PHE A 480 31.07 -2.99 -0.36
C PHE A 480 31.69 -1.99 -1.34
N GLY A 481 31.90 -0.75 -0.92
CA GLY A 481 32.37 0.32 -1.79
C GLY A 481 31.31 0.79 -2.80
N THR A 482 31.74 1.49 -3.84
CA THR A 482 30.86 2.03 -4.90
C THR A 482 30.55 1.02 -6.01
N ALA A 483 31.16 -0.17 -5.98
CA ALA A 483 30.97 -1.20 -7.00
C ALA A 483 29.64 -1.97 -6.84
N VAL A 484 29.04 -1.93 -5.65
CA VAL A 484 27.77 -2.60 -5.34
C VAL A 484 26.69 -1.56 -5.15
N ASP A 485 25.64 -1.65 -5.96
CA ASP A 485 24.45 -0.82 -5.80
C ASP A 485 23.61 -1.33 -4.62
N VAL A 486 23.49 -0.50 -3.59
CA VAL A 486 22.69 -0.80 -2.38
C VAL A 486 21.38 -0.03 -2.43
N VAL A 487 20.28 -0.76 -2.63
CA VAL A 487 18.93 -0.24 -2.82
C VAL A 487 17.97 -0.78 -1.78
N CYS A 488 16.87 -0.07 -1.56
CA CYS A 488 15.73 -0.52 -0.75
C CYS A 488 14.51 -0.58 -1.65
N ASP A 489 13.75 -1.67 -1.64
CA ASP A 489 12.62 -1.85 -2.56
C ASP A 489 11.43 -0.91 -2.27
N ALA A 490 11.28 -0.48 -1.01
CA ALA A 490 10.22 0.42 -0.56
C ALA A 490 10.59 1.92 -0.61
N CYS A 491 11.88 2.27 -0.61
CA CYS A 491 12.30 3.67 -0.69
C CYS A 491 12.21 4.16 -2.14
N PRO A 492 11.50 5.26 -2.45
CA PRO A 492 11.40 5.79 -3.82
C PRO A 492 12.76 6.24 -4.40
N ILE A 493 13.75 6.53 -3.55
CA ILE A 493 15.11 6.99 -3.88
C ILE A 493 16.02 5.82 -4.35
N SER A 494 15.45 4.71 -4.81
CA SER A 494 16.19 3.46 -5.08
C SER A 494 16.17 2.98 -6.53
N ARG A 495 15.53 3.72 -7.44
CA ARG A 495 15.43 3.40 -8.87
C ARG A 495 16.10 4.43 -9.78
N VAL A 496 17.13 5.10 -9.28
CA VAL A 496 17.95 6.08 -10.03
C VAL A 496 19.07 5.37 -10.76
#